data_AF-A0A1H0QVD8-F1
#
_entry.id   AF-A0A1H0QVD8-F1
#
_cell.length_a   1.000
_cell.length_b   1.000
_cell.length_c   1.000
_cell.angle_alpha   90.00
_cell.angle_beta   90.00
_cell.angle_gamma   90.00
#
_symmetry.space_group_name_H-M   'P 1'
#
loop_
_entity.id
_entity.type
_entity.pdbx_description
1 polymer ?
#
loop_
_entity_poly.entity_id
_entity_poly.type
_entity_poly.pdbx_seq_one_letter_code
_entity_poly.pdbx_strand_id
1 'polypeptide(L)'
;MRELASTTTGLLVLVFAAHAEALVRHDPAGLAEVASRFEEAGFLLHAAEAAAESGDRVLFGQLIGACEGARTPALARTSLVPLTQREREVAVLAARGLTNRRIAESLVILVRTVDNHLSHAYAKLGIATRGELVPLFADDLAGRG
;
A
#
# COMPACT_ATOMS: atom_id res chain seq x y z
N MET A 1 15.06 -16.18 15.89
CA MET A 1 15.03 -16.12 14.40
C MET A 1 16.42 -16.00 13.77
N ARG A 2 17.37 -15.18 14.29
CA ARG A 2 18.76 -15.14 13.78
C ARG A 2 19.49 -16.50 13.77
N GLU A 3 19.19 -17.37 14.72
CA GLU A 3 19.93 -18.62 14.96
C GLU A 3 19.50 -19.80 14.06
N LEU A 4 18.31 -19.74 13.44
CA LEU A 4 17.83 -20.78 12.51
C LEU A 4 18.19 -20.47 11.04
N ALA A 5 18.69 -19.26 10.76
CA ALA A 5 19.10 -18.84 9.42
C ALA A 5 20.51 -19.36 9.05
N SER A 6 21.36 -19.69 10.03
CA SER A 6 22.75 -20.15 9.79
C SER A 6 22.86 -21.62 9.37
N THR A 7 21.78 -22.39 9.46
CA THR A 7 21.73 -23.82 9.09
C THR A 7 21.05 -24.10 7.75
N THR A 8 20.50 -23.07 7.09
CA THR A 8 19.81 -23.21 5.81
C THR A 8 20.62 -22.51 4.73
N THR A 9 21.34 -23.28 3.92
CA THR A 9 22.28 -22.87 2.86
C THR A 9 21.60 -22.24 1.62
N GLY A 10 20.53 -21.47 1.79
CA GLY A 10 19.80 -20.86 0.69
C GLY A 10 19.93 -19.35 0.70
N LEU A 11 20.42 -18.76 -0.40
CA LEU A 11 20.41 -17.32 -0.67
C LEU A 11 19.05 -16.68 -0.32
N LEU A 12 17.97 -17.43 -0.53
CA LEU A 12 16.60 -17.05 -0.25
C LEU A 12 16.32 -16.73 1.24
N VAL A 13 16.93 -17.45 2.19
CA VAL A 13 16.76 -17.18 3.63
C VAL A 13 17.31 -15.80 3.99
N LEU A 14 18.41 -15.40 3.34
CA LEU A 14 18.98 -14.07 3.53
C LEU A 14 18.08 -12.98 2.94
N VAL A 15 17.46 -13.22 1.78
CA VAL A 15 16.54 -12.25 1.17
C VAL A 15 15.30 -12.06 2.05
N PHE A 16 14.70 -13.14 2.56
CA PHE A 16 13.58 -13.03 3.51
C PHE A 16 13.97 -12.34 4.83
N ALA A 17 15.17 -12.61 5.37
CA ALA A 17 15.65 -11.93 6.56
C ALA A 17 15.83 -10.41 6.32
N ALA A 18 16.40 -10.04 5.18
CA ALA A 18 16.55 -8.65 4.77
C ALA A 18 15.18 -7.97 4.57
N HIS A 19 14.22 -8.67 3.98
CA HIS A 19 12.84 -8.18 3.82
C HIS A 19 12.20 -7.85 5.16
N ALA A 20 12.21 -8.80 6.10
CA ALA A 20 11.67 -8.59 7.44
C ALA A 20 12.36 -7.43 8.17
N GLU A 21 13.68 -7.31 8.01
CA GLU A 21 14.47 -6.24 8.61
C GLU A 21 14.12 -4.86 8.02
N ALA A 22 13.95 -4.75 6.70
CA ALA A 22 13.53 -3.52 6.03
C ALA A 22 12.11 -3.11 6.43
N LEU A 23 11.19 -4.07 6.58
CA LEU A 23 9.83 -3.81 7.09
C LEU A 23 9.84 -3.26 8.52
N VAL A 24 10.62 -3.87 9.42
CA VAL A 24 10.72 -3.42 10.82
C VAL A 24 11.32 -2.03 10.93
N ARG A 25 12.25 -1.68 10.04
CA ARG A 25 12.87 -0.35 9.99
C ARG A 25 12.04 0.69 9.25
N HIS A 26 10.94 0.29 8.59
CA HIS A 26 10.21 1.13 7.66
C HIS A 26 11.14 1.77 6.62
N ASP A 27 12.01 0.95 6.02
CA ASP A 27 13.04 1.38 5.06
C ASP A 27 12.59 1.14 3.61
N PRO A 28 12.12 2.18 2.89
CA PRO A 28 11.61 2.02 1.52
C PRO A 28 12.71 1.62 0.54
N ALA A 29 13.93 2.14 0.71
CA ALA A 29 15.06 1.83 -0.16
C ALA A 29 15.49 0.37 0.04
N GLY A 30 15.54 -0.09 1.28
CA GLY A 30 15.80 -1.50 1.60
C GLY A 30 14.74 -2.44 1.02
N LEU A 31 13.46 -2.06 1.05
CA LEU A 31 12.37 -2.84 0.45
C LEU A 31 12.47 -2.90 -1.08
N ALA A 32 12.84 -1.81 -1.74
CA ALA A 32 13.08 -1.81 -3.19
C ALA A 32 14.26 -2.71 -3.58
N GLU A 33 15.35 -2.69 -2.80
CA GLU A 33 16.50 -3.58 -3.06
C GLU A 33 16.14 -5.06 -2.83
N VAL A 34 15.37 -5.35 -1.78
CA VAL A 34 14.82 -6.70 -1.54
C VAL A 34 13.94 -7.16 -2.70
N ALA A 35 13.11 -6.28 -3.27
CA ALA A 35 12.29 -6.59 -4.43
C ALA A 35 13.14 -7.04 -5.62
N SER A 36 14.21 -6.30 -5.95
CA SER A 36 15.15 -6.68 -7.01
C SER A 36 15.81 -8.04 -6.73
N ARG A 37 16.21 -8.32 -5.49
CA ARG A 37 16.81 -9.62 -5.14
C ARG A 37 15.84 -10.79 -5.27
N PHE A 38 14.56 -10.59 -4.95
CA PHE A 38 13.53 -11.60 -5.21
C PHE A 38 13.28 -11.79 -6.70
N GLU A 39 13.27 -10.72 -7.49
CA GLU A 39 13.11 -10.78 -8.94
C GLU A 39 14.27 -11.56 -9.59
N GLU A 40 15.52 -11.23 -9.25
CA GLU A 40 16.72 -11.93 -9.72
C GLU A 40 16.72 -13.41 -9.34
N ALA A 41 16.15 -13.75 -8.17
CA ALA A 41 15.99 -15.13 -7.71
C ALA A 41 14.76 -15.85 -8.32
N GLY A 42 13.95 -15.18 -9.14
CA GLY A 42 12.75 -15.72 -9.79
C GLY A 42 11.49 -15.78 -8.91
N PHE A 43 11.50 -15.16 -7.73
CA PHE A 43 10.39 -15.12 -6.79
C PHE A 43 9.50 -13.90 -7.04
N LEU A 44 8.91 -13.83 -8.24
CA LEU A 44 8.19 -12.65 -8.74
C LEU A 44 7.08 -12.14 -7.80
N LEU A 45 6.33 -13.04 -7.16
CA LEU A 45 5.31 -12.62 -6.18
C LEU A 45 5.93 -11.87 -5.00
N HIS A 46 7.00 -12.41 -4.42
CA HIS A 46 7.69 -11.77 -3.29
C HIS A 46 8.38 -10.47 -3.71
N ALA A 47 8.86 -10.40 -4.95
CA ALA A 47 9.37 -9.15 -5.53
C ALA A 47 8.26 -8.10 -5.60
N ALA A 48 7.08 -8.46 -6.12
CA ALA A 48 5.93 -7.56 -6.22
C ALA A 48 5.43 -7.13 -4.83
N GLU A 49 5.46 -8.01 -3.83
CA GLU A 49 5.11 -7.65 -2.44
C GLU A 49 6.10 -6.67 -1.82
N ALA A 50 7.41 -6.93 -1.94
CA ALA A 50 8.44 -6.02 -1.43
C ALA A 50 8.38 -4.65 -2.15
N ALA A 51 8.13 -4.64 -3.47
CA ALA A 51 7.92 -3.41 -4.22
C ALA A 51 6.66 -2.67 -3.79
N ALA A 52 5.56 -3.39 -3.55
CA ALA A 52 4.33 -2.82 -3.01
C ALA A 52 4.59 -2.15 -1.66
N GLU A 53 5.33 -2.80 -0.77
CA GLU A 53 5.64 -2.33 0.58
C GLU A 53 6.65 -1.19 0.59
N SER A 54 7.53 -1.10 -0.42
CA SER A 54 8.44 0.05 -0.61
C SER A 54 7.70 1.35 -0.95
N GLY A 55 6.48 1.25 -1.46
CA GLY A 55 5.72 2.39 -1.99
C GLY A 55 6.17 2.86 -3.38
N ASP A 56 7.19 2.25 -3.99
CA ASP A 56 7.58 2.51 -5.37
C ASP A 56 6.54 1.93 -6.34
N ARG A 57 5.62 2.79 -6.79
CA ARG A 57 4.52 2.40 -7.67
C ARG A 57 4.98 2.01 -9.06
N VAL A 58 6.14 2.50 -9.51
CA VAL A 58 6.68 2.18 -10.84
C VAL A 58 7.23 0.76 -10.80
N LEU A 59 8.09 0.47 -9.83
CA LEU A 59 8.65 -0.87 -9.63
C LEU A 59 7.53 -1.89 -9.35
N PHE A 60 6.57 -1.52 -8.50
CA PHE A 60 5.42 -2.38 -8.23
C PHE A 60 4.60 -2.71 -9.49
N GLY A 61 4.32 -1.69 -10.32
CA GLY A 61 3.60 -1.86 -11.57
C GLY A 61 4.31 -2.76 -12.58
N GLN A 62 5.64 -2.74 -12.61
CA GLN A 62 6.45 -3.62 -13.45
C GLN A 62 6.34 -5.09 -13.00
N LEU A 63 6.41 -5.35 -11.70
CA LEU A 63 6.48 -6.70 -11.14
C LEU A 63 5.11 -7.38 -11.06
N ILE A 64 4.05 -6.64 -10.71
CA ILE A 64 2.70 -7.19 -10.55
C ILE A 64 2.11 -7.72 -11.86
N GLY A 65 2.53 -7.15 -12.99
CA GLY A 65 2.11 -7.60 -14.32
C GLY A 65 2.48 -9.07 -14.60
N ALA A 66 3.52 -9.57 -13.95
CA ALA A 66 3.98 -10.96 -14.10
C ALA A 66 3.35 -11.93 -13.08
N CYS A 67 2.49 -11.47 -12.17
CA CYS A 67 1.98 -12.28 -11.05
C CYS A 67 0.57 -12.87 -11.28
N GLU A 68 0.09 -12.98 -12.52
CA GLU A 68 -1.15 -13.67 -12.97
C GLU A 68 -2.35 -13.64 -11.99
N GLY A 69 -2.69 -12.47 -11.45
CA GLY A 69 -3.87 -12.31 -10.59
C GLY A 69 -3.69 -12.79 -9.14
N ALA A 70 -2.45 -13.01 -8.69
CA ALA A 70 -2.13 -13.24 -7.29
C ALA A 70 -2.72 -12.15 -6.38
N ARG A 71 -3.24 -12.57 -5.23
CA ARG A 71 -3.82 -11.67 -4.23
C ARG A 71 -3.19 -11.95 -2.88
N THR A 72 -2.50 -10.95 -2.34
CA THR A 72 -1.94 -10.98 -0.99
C THR A 72 -2.18 -9.64 -0.29
N PRO A 73 -2.11 -9.59 1.05
CA PRO A 73 -2.33 -8.35 1.79
C PRO A 73 -1.38 -7.21 1.39
N ALA A 74 -0.11 -7.51 1.09
CA ALA A 74 0.87 -6.51 0.63
C ALA A 74 0.44 -5.89 -0.71
N LEU A 75 0.01 -6.70 -1.66
CA LEU A 75 -0.47 -6.26 -2.97
C LEU A 75 -1.78 -5.47 -2.88
N ALA A 76 -2.69 -5.86 -1.99
CA ALA A 76 -3.98 -5.20 -1.82
C ALA A 76 -3.84 -3.76 -1.29
N ARG A 77 -2.81 -3.51 -0.45
CA ARG A 77 -2.54 -2.19 0.13
C ARG A 77 -1.96 -1.22 -0.89
N THR A 78 -1.24 -1.72 -1.88
CA THR A 78 -0.65 -0.93 -2.96
C THR A 78 -1.50 -1.11 -4.22
N SER A 79 -2.66 -0.48 -4.27
CA SER A 79 -3.39 -0.43 -5.53
C SER A 79 -2.64 0.41 -6.57
N LEU A 80 -2.52 -0.14 -7.78
CA LEU A 80 -1.99 0.54 -8.97
C LEU A 80 -2.89 1.66 -9.47
N VAL A 81 -4.15 1.71 -9.04
CA VAL A 81 -5.09 2.70 -9.55
C VAL A 81 -4.98 3.96 -8.71
N PRO A 82 -4.41 5.06 -9.25
CA PRO A 82 -4.38 6.32 -8.52
C PRO A 82 -5.81 6.77 -8.25
N LEU A 83 -6.01 7.33 -7.05
CA LEU A 83 -7.23 8.07 -6.77
C LEU A 83 -7.28 9.28 -7.69
N THR A 84 -8.46 9.54 -8.25
CA THR A 84 -8.77 10.84 -8.83
C THR A 84 -8.65 11.91 -7.74
N GLN A 85 -8.46 13.16 -8.16
CA GLN A 85 -8.39 14.29 -7.23
C GLN A 85 -9.59 14.32 -6.26
N ARG A 86 -10.80 14.04 -6.77
CA ARG A 86 -12.02 14.09 -5.97
C ARG A 86 -12.14 12.92 -4.99
N GLU A 87 -11.78 11.72 -5.42
CA GLU A 87 -11.71 10.56 -4.52
C GLU A 87 -10.70 10.80 -3.39
N ARG A 88 -9.52 11.35 -3.70
CA ARG A 88 -8.50 11.68 -2.72
C ARG A 88 -9.00 12.72 -1.72
N GLU A 89 -9.59 13.82 -2.21
CA GLU A 89 -10.11 14.89 -1.35
C GLU A 89 -11.17 14.39 -0.37
N VAL A 90 -12.13 13.60 -0.87
CA VAL A 90 -13.16 12.97 -0.04
C VAL A 90 -12.55 11.99 0.97
N ALA A 91 -11.61 11.14 0.54
CA ALA A 91 -10.93 10.17 1.39
C ALA A 91 -10.12 10.83 2.52
N VAL A 92 -9.42 11.94 2.24
CA VAL A 92 -8.66 12.70 3.25
C VAL A 92 -9.59 13.34 4.28
N LEU A 93 -10.68 13.99 3.85
CA LEU A 93 -11.65 14.54 4.80
C LEU A 93 -12.30 13.42 5.63
N ALA A 94 -12.50 12.25 5.02
CA ALA A 94 -13.05 11.11 5.71
C ALA A 94 -12.10 10.55 6.78
N ALA A 95 -10.79 10.46 6.46
CA ALA A 95 -9.71 10.09 7.37
C ALA A 95 -9.58 11.07 8.55
N ARG A 96 -9.85 12.37 8.32
CA ARG A 96 -9.95 13.41 9.35
C ARG A 96 -11.18 13.30 10.27
N GLY A 97 -12.05 12.31 10.03
CA GLY A 97 -13.23 12.06 10.86
C GLY A 97 -14.50 12.82 10.45
N LEU A 98 -14.52 13.54 9.32
CA LEU A 98 -15.72 14.27 8.89
C LEU A 98 -16.79 13.31 8.35
N THR A 99 -18.01 13.32 8.92
CA THR A 99 -19.15 12.56 8.36
C THR A 99 -19.42 12.91 6.89
N ASN A 100 -20.00 11.99 6.11
CA ASN A 100 -20.28 12.22 4.69
C ASN A 100 -21.16 13.47 4.44
N ARG A 101 -22.04 13.81 5.39
CA ARG A 101 -22.81 15.05 5.39
C ARG A 101 -21.93 16.31 5.47
N ARG A 102 -20.97 16.33 6.41
CA ARG A 102 -20.01 17.44 6.53
C ARG A 102 -19.08 17.53 5.32
N ILE A 103 -18.68 16.40 4.74
CA ILE A 103 -17.89 16.38 3.49
C ILE A 103 -18.72 16.98 2.35
N ALA A 104 -19.97 16.54 2.20
CA ALA A 104 -20.90 17.04 1.19
C ALA A 104 -21.12 18.55 1.30
N GLU A 105 -21.33 19.06 2.52
CA GLU A 105 -21.41 20.50 2.82
C GLU A 105 -20.11 21.23 2.45
N SER A 106 -18.96 20.71 2.88
CA SER A 106 -17.64 21.34 2.63
C SER A 106 -17.28 21.40 1.15
N LEU A 107 -17.70 20.38 0.40
CA LEU A 107 -17.34 20.19 -1.00
C LEU A 107 -18.46 20.59 -1.97
N VAL A 108 -19.58 21.12 -1.45
CA VAL A 108 -20.78 21.57 -2.17
C VAL A 108 -21.29 20.52 -3.17
N ILE A 109 -21.50 19.29 -2.68
CA ILE A 109 -22.04 18.15 -3.45
C ILE A 109 -23.08 17.36 -2.65
N LEU A 110 -23.77 16.41 -3.30
CA LEU A 110 -24.71 15.52 -2.63
C LEU A 110 -24.00 14.49 -1.75
N VAL A 111 -24.62 14.09 -0.64
CA VAL A 111 -24.13 13.01 0.23
C VAL A 111 -23.92 11.71 -0.54
N ARG A 112 -24.86 11.34 -1.43
CA ARG A 112 -24.72 10.16 -2.31
C ARG A 112 -23.48 10.24 -3.20
N THR A 113 -23.09 11.43 -3.64
CA THR A 113 -21.88 11.61 -4.45
C THR A 113 -20.62 11.36 -3.60
N VAL A 114 -20.63 11.77 -2.32
CA VAL A 114 -19.58 11.42 -1.36
C VAL A 114 -19.50 9.90 -1.16
N ASP A 115 -20.65 9.24 -0.98
CA ASP A 115 -20.72 7.78 -0.82
C ASP A 115 -20.10 7.06 -2.02
N ASN A 116 -20.45 7.49 -3.24
CA ASN A 116 -19.89 6.93 -4.47
C ASN A 116 -18.37 7.14 -4.55
N HIS A 117 -17.88 8.35 -4.27
CA HIS A 117 -16.43 8.61 -4.27
C HIS A 117 -15.69 7.76 -3.23
N LEU A 118 -16.25 7.58 -2.03
CA LEU A 118 -15.66 6.70 -1.03
C LEU A 118 -15.67 5.24 -1.47
N SER A 119 -16.77 4.75 -2.05
CA SER A 119 -16.87 3.38 -2.56
C SER A 119 -15.80 3.10 -3.63
N HIS A 120 -15.64 4.02 -4.60
CA HIS A 120 -14.60 3.91 -5.60
C HIS A 120 -13.19 4.02 -5.01
N ALA A 121 -12.98 4.92 -4.04
CA ALA A 121 -11.71 5.04 -3.35
C ALA A 121 -11.36 3.75 -2.58
N TYR A 122 -12.31 3.14 -1.87
CA TYR A 122 -12.10 1.90 -1.13
C TYR A 122 -11.70 0.75 -2.06
N ALA A 123 -12.42 0.59 -3.17
CA ALA A 123 -12.06 -0.39 -4.19
C ALA A 123 -10.66 -0.15 -4.75
N LYS A 124 -10.30 1.12 -5.00
CA LYS A 124 -8.97 1.54 -5.45
C LYS A 124 -7.91 1.58 -4.35
N LEU A 125 -8.23 1.32 -3.09
CA LEU A 125 -7.25 1.28 -1.99
C LEU A 125 -7.16 -0.11 -1.37
N GLY A 126 -8.01 -1.04 -1.80
CA GLY A 126 -8.08 -2.39 -1.25
C GLY A 126 -8.55 -2.45 0.20
N ILE A 127 -9.30 -1.44 0.68
CA ILE A 127 -9.79 -1.36 2.06
C ILE A 127 -11.29 -1.62 2.14
N ALA A 128 -11.76 -2.12 3.29
CA ALA A 128 -13.17 -2.41 3.51
C ALA A 128 -13.86 -1.36 4.39
N THR A 129 -13.09 -0.71 5.26
CA THR A 129 -13.63 0.17 6.30
C THR A 129 -13.02 1.55 6.23
N ARG A 130 -13.82 2.52 6.67
CA ARG A 130 -13.42 3.92 6.78
C ARG A 130 -12.21 4.12 7.71
N GLY A 131 -12.08 3.30 8.76
CA GLY A 131 -10.98 3.41 9.73
C GLY A 131 -9.62 3.12 9.11
N GLU A 132 -9.59 2.28 8.07
CA GLU A 132 -8.36 1.95 7.34
C GLU A 132 -7.83 3.12 6.50
N LEU A 133 -8.61 4.19 6.30
CA LEU A 133 -8.12 5.42 5.67
C LEU A 133 -7.09 6.16 6.52
N VAL A 134 -7.19 6.09 7.85
CA VAL A 134 -6.33 6.87 8.76
C VAL A 134 -4.85 6.60 8.55
N PRO A 135 -4.36 5.33 8.57
CA PRO A 135 -2.95 5.06 8.32
C PRO A 135 -2.50 5.40 6.89
N LEU A 136 -3.41 5.36 5.90
CA LEU A 136 -3.08 5.65 4.50
C LEU A 136 -2.88 7.14 4.20
N PHE A 137 -3.42 8.02 5.04
CA PHE A 137 -3.35 9.47 4.88
C PHE A 137 -2.64 10.15 6.06
N ALA A 138 -1.79 9.42 6.81
CA ALA A 138 -1.11 9.92 8.00
C ALA A 138 -0.33 11.24 7.74
N ASP A 139 0.32 11.37 6.58
CA ASP A 139 1.05 12.59 6.21
C ASP A 139 0.10 13.79 5.99
N ASP A 140 -1.05 13.57 5.34
CA ASP A 140 -2.10 14.59 5.16
C ASP A 140 -2.77 15.02 6.48
N LEU A 141 -2.67 14.16 7.51
CA LEU A 141 -3.15 14.42 8.87
C LEU A 141 -2.09 15.16 9.71
N ALA A 142 -0.81 14.87 9.49
CA ALA A 142 0.30 15.54 10.17
C ALA A 142 0.57 16.97 9.63
N GLY A 143 0.29 17.23 8.34
CA GLY A 143 0.64 18.48 7.65
C GLY A 143 -0.25 19.71 7.90
N ARG A 144 -1.06 19.77 8.97
CA ARG A 144 -1.85 20.96 9.35
C ARG A 144 -1.91 21.14 10.86
N GLY A 145 -0.82 21.68 11.41
CA GLY A 145 -0.81 22.51 12.61
C GLY A 145 -0.71 23.97 12.23
#